data_AF-A0A502BQ00-F1
#
_entry.id   AF-A0A502BQ00-F1
#
_cell.length_a   1.000
_cell.length_b   1.000
_cell.length_c   1.000
_cell.angle_alpha   90.00
_cell.angle_beta   90.00
_cell.angle_gamma   90.00
#
_symmetry.space_group_name_H-M   'P 1'
#
loop_
_entity.id
_entity.type
_entity.pdbx_description
1 polymer ?
#
loop_
_entity_poly.entity_id
_entity_poly.type
_entity_poly.pdbx_seq_one_letter_code
_entity_poly.pdbx_strand_id
1 'polypeptide(L)'
;MSEQPTRVKLLADAADILKTLPAMGKLMINSKSGGATHERIGVVKTVEVRDGWIYFSGDEHHSRIDLSAIVSLIADRSSIMQDKVYPRIDLIAEDESVIGSVIGFDGAEPFDQALKEFAFSQLPPKDKNRGNSEAVEIGDDEPGLKPFVAAQRNKAQVRIALDLPAFKQEWSGEMPEVRPSRGFINVMKPDFHLHLKAGHVASWREAEEGNEHRFYALDASGQETGLVISANKEAFQ
;
A
#
# COMPACT_ATOMS: atom_id res chain seq x y z
N MET A 1 11.62 -31.72 0.77
CA MET A 1 10.52 -30.81 0.38
C MET A 1 10.92 -30.22 -0.97
N SER A 2 10.11 -30.39 -2.01
CA SER A 2 10.39 -29.79 -3.31
C SER A 2 10.41 -28.28 -3.16
N GLU A 3 11.46 -27.64 -3.65
CA GLU A 3 11.60 -26.19 -3.66
C GLU A 3 10.45 -25.58 -4.46
N GLN A 4 9.65 -24.71 -3.83
CA GLN A 4 8.56 -24.01 -4.53
C GLN A 4 9.17 -23.14 -5.63
N PRO A 5 8.58 -23.08 -6.84
CA PRO A 5 9.13 -22.23 -7.88
C PRO A 5 9.15 -20.77 -7.42
N THR A 6 10.23 -20.06 -7.76
CA THR A 6 10.45 -18.69 -7.29
C THR A 6 9.31 -17.75 -7.69
N ARG A 7 8.76 -17.91 -8.89
CA ARG A 7 7.68 -17.07 -9.42
C ARG A 7 6.63 -17.90 -10.13
N VAL A 8 5.37 -17.72 -9.76
CA VAL A 8 4.25 -18.49 -10.30
C VAL A 8 3.02 -17.60 -10.51
N LYS A 9 2.23 -17.91 -11.53
CA LYS A 9 0.85 -17.42 -11.66
C LYS A 9 -0.07 -18.38 -10.92
N LEU A 10 -0.86 -17.86 -9.99
CA LEU A 10 -1.89 -18.63 -9.30
C LEU A 10 -3.09 -18.79 -10.23
N LEU A 11 -3.64 -20.01 -10.32
CA LEU A 11 -4.70 -20.34 -11.27
C LEU A 11 -6.10 -20.35 -10.63
N ALA A 12 -6.20 -20.13 -9.32
CA ALA A 12 -7.46 -20.01 -8.62
C ALA A 12 -8.02 -18.58 -8.68
N ASP A 13 -9.32 -18.45 -8.38
CA ASP A 13 -9.99 -17.16 -8.31
C ASP A 13 -9.35 -16.25 -7.26
N ALA A 14 -9.29 -14.95 -7.57
CA ALA A 14 -8.59 -13.98 -6.73
C ALA A 14 -9.14 -13.94 -5.29
N ALA A 15 -10.47 -14.03 -5.15
CA ALA A 15 -11.13 -14.05 -3.86
C ALA A 15 -10.68 -15.25 -3.01
N ASP A 16 -10.46 -16.42 -3.60
CA ASP A 16 -10.11 -17.63 -2.86
C ASP A 16 -8.65 -17.61 -2.40
N ILE A 17 -7.75 -17.09 -3.22
CA ILE A 17 -6.37 -16.81 -2.78
C ILE A 17 -6.36 -15.80 -1.64
N LEU A 18 -7.05 -14.66 -1.80
CA LEU A 18 -7.01 -13.56 -0.85
C LEU A 18 -7.74 -13.87 0.46
N LYS A 19 -8.66 -14.84 0.50
CA LYS A 19 -9.22 -15.37 1.76
C LYS A 19 -8.20 -16.10 2.63
N THR A 20 -7.04 -16.48 2.08
CA THR A 20 -5.99 -17.17 2.85
C THR A 20 -5.08 -16.23 3.63
N LEU A 21 -5.15 -14.92 3.40
CA LEU A 21 -4.27 -13.93 4.04
C LEU A 21 -4.21 -14.03 5.58
N PRO A 22 -5.30 -14.31 6.33
CA PRO A 22 -5.23 -14.49 7.77
C PRO A 22 -4.29 -15.62 8.23
N ALA A 23 -4.06 -16.63 7.38
CA ALA A 23 -3.18 -17.75 7.69
C ALA A 23 -1.70 -17.49 7.39
N MET A 24 -1.37 -16.35 6.76
CA MET A 24 0.01 -16.01 6.36
C MET A 24 0.82 -15.31 7.46
N GLY A 25 0.23 -15.09 8.65
CA GLY A 25 0.87 -14.40 9.76
C GLY A 25 0.92 -12.88 9.55
N LYS A 26 2.02 -12.25 9.97
CA LYS A 26 2.26 -10.82 9.74
C LYS A 26 2.54 -10.60 8.25
N LEU A 27 1.84 -9.63 7.66
CA LEU A 27 1.98 -9.25 6.26
C LEU A 27 1.87 -7.74 6.07
N MET A 28 2.28 -7.27 4.89
CA MET A 28 2.06 -5.92 4.42
C MET A 28 1.08 -5.94 3.24
N ILE A 29 0.11 -5.03 3.22
CA ILE A 29 -0.67 -4.69 2.04
C ILE A 29 -0.23 -3.30 1.58
N ASN A 30 0.22 -3.19 0.33
CA ASN A 30 0.60 -1.92 -0.24
C ASN A 30 0.00 -1.66 -1.61
N SER A 31 -0.06 -0.37 -1.94
CA SER A 31 -0.32 0.12 -3.29
C SER A 31 0.40 1.46 -3.46
N LYS A 32 0.53 1.90 -4.71
CA LYS A 32 1.20 3.13 -5.07
C LYS A 32 0.42 3.90 -6.15
N SER A 33 0.39 5.22 -6.03
CA SER A 33 -0.17 6.11 -7.04
C SER A 33 0.38 7.52 -6.87
N GLY A 34 0.59 8.23 -7.98
CA GLY A 34 1.05 9.63 -8.01
C GLY A 34 2.20 9.94 -7.04
N GLY A 35 3.23 9.09 -7.01
CA GLY A 35 4.40 9.26 -6.15
C GLY A 35 4.24 8.82 -4.70
N ALA A 36 3.01 8.50 -4.25
CA ALA A 36 2.76 7.93 -2.93
C ALA A 36 2.84 6.41 -2.96
N THR A 37 3.49 5.81 -1.98
CA THR A 37 3.39 4.39 -1.64
C THR A 37 2.80 4.30 -0.24
N HIS A 38 1.67 3.60 -0.12
CA HIS A 38 0.94 3.45 1.14
C HIS A 38 0.97 2.00 1.58
N GLU A 39 1.52 1.74 2.77
CA GLU A 39 1.77 0.39 3.28
C GLU A 39 1.09 0.22 4.65
N ARG A 40 0.27 -0.83 4.79
CA ARG A 40 -0.27 -1.27 6.09
C ARG A 40 0.40 -2.59 6.46
N ILE A 41 0.85 -2.73 7.70
CA ILE A 41 1.68 -3.84 8.17
C ILE A 41 1.06 -4.41 9.44
N GLY A 42 0.78 -5.70 9.46
CA GLY A 42 0.19 -6.38 10.61
C GLY A 42 -0.53 -7.67 10.21
N VAL A 43 -1.42 -8.14 11.06
CA VAL A 43 -2.18 -9.37 10.81
C VAL A 43 -3.54 -8.99 10.21
N VAL A 44 -3.88 -9.57 9.07
CA VAL A 44 -5.25 -9.51 8.54
C VAL A 44 -6.10 -10.45 9.40
N LYS A 45 -7.05 -9.92 10.16
CA LYS A 45 -7.90 -10.73 11.04
C LYS A 45 -9.07 -11.34 10.28
N THR A 46 -9.71 -10.55 9.42
CA THR A 46 -10.92 -10.96 8.69
C THR A 46 -10.80 -10.60 7.23
N VAL A 47 -11.32 -11.48 6.38
CA VAL A 47 -11.47 -11.25 4.94
C VAL A 47 -12.92 -11.49 4.56
N GLU A 48 -13.55 -10.50 3.94
CA GLU A 48 -14.96 -10.57 3.53
C GLU A 48 -15.12 -10.16 2.07
N VAL A 49 -15.96 -10.88 1.34
CA VAL A 49 -16.36 -10.50 -0.03
C VAL A 49 -17.79 -9.97 0.01
N ARG A 50 -18.00 -8.75 -0.46
CA ARG A 50 -19.33 -8.14 -0.59
C ARG A 50 -19.33 -7.12 -1.74
N ASP A 51 -20.42 -7.07 -2.48
CA ASP A 51 -20.66 -6.08 -3.55
C ASP A 51 -19.55 -6.01 -4.62
N GLY A 52 -18.89 -7.14 -4.92
CA GLY A 52 -17.77 -7.20 -5.88
C GLY A 52 -16.41 -6.79 -5.31
N TRP A 53 -16.35 -6.38 -4.05
CA TRP A 53 -15.13 -6.00 -3.34
C TRP A 53 -14.71 -7.07 -2.35
N ILE A 54 -13.40 -7.21 -2.16
CA ILE A 54 -12.81 -7.95 -1.05
C ILE A 54 -12.27 -6.98 -0.01
N TYR A 55 -12.64 -7.17 1.26
CA TYR A 55 -12.30 -6.33 2.39
C TYR A 55 -11.32 -7.06 3.30
N PHE A 56 -10.30 -6.34 3.77
CA PHE A 56 -9.32 -6.80 4.75
C PHE A 56 -9.47 -5.94 5.99
N SER A 57 -9.77 -6.58 7.13
CA SER A 57 -9.93 -5.89 8.40
C SER A 57 -9.09 -6.52 9.51
N GLY A 58 -8.68 -5.69 10.46
CA GLY A 58 -7.88 -6.03 11.62
C GLY A 58 -7.54 -4.74 12.39
N ASP A 59 -6.70 -4.84 13.42
CA ASP A 59 -6.26 -3.63 14.13
C ASP A 59 -5.33 -2.81 13.21
N GLU A 60 -4.52 -3.49 12.41
CA GLU A 60 -3.57 -2.87 11.48
C GLU A 60 -4.04 -2.82 10.02
N HIS A 61 -5.14 -3.47 9.67
CA HIS A 61 -5.60 -3.51 8.28
C HIS A 61 -7.00 -2.94 8.14
N HIS A 62 -7.13 -1.99 7.22
CA HIS A 62 -8.39 -1.46 6.74
C HIS A 62 -8.22 -1.14 5.27
N SER A 63 -8.50 -2.13 4.42
CA SER A 63 -8.40 -1.97 2.97
C SER A 63 -9.47 -2.78 2.25
N ARG A 64 -9.71 -2.41 1.00
CA ARG A 64 -10.57 -3.15 0.09
C ARG A 64 -10.10 -3.02 -1.35
N ILE A 65 -10.36 -4.06 -2.13
CA ILE A 65 -9.93 -4.16 -3.53
C ILE A 65 -11.11 -4.63 -4.36
N ASP A 66 -11.31 -4.02 -5.53
CA ASP A 66 -12.33 -4.45 -6.49
C ASP A 66 -11.84 -5.75 -7.14
N LEU A 67 -12.59 -6.83 -6.94
CA LEU A 67 -12.22 -8.13 -7.48
C LEU A 67 -12.26 -8.16 -9.01
N SER A 68 -13.12 -7.35 -9.63
CA SER A 68 -13.24 -7.29 -11.10
C SER A 68 -12.03 -6.66 -11.77
N ALA A 69 -11.26 -5.86 -11.05
CA ALA A 69 -10.03 -5.27 -11.56
C ALA A 69 -8.86 -6.26 -11.62
N ILE A 70 -8.91 -7.37 -10.86
CA ILE A 70 -7.82 -8.34 -10.75
C ILE A 70 -7.94 -9.38 -11.87
N VAL A 71 -7.03 -9.35 -12.85
CA VAL A 71 -7.00 -10.34 -13.93
C VAL A 71 -6.01 -11.47 -13.68
N SER A 72 -5.03 -11.26 -12.80
CA SER A 72 -4.03 -12.28 -12.47
C SER A 72 -3.43 -12.05 -11.09
N LEU A 73 -3.08 -13.15 -10.42
CA LEU A 73 -2.31 -13.15 -9.19
C LEU A 73 -0.94 -13.81 -9.43
N ILE A 74 0.13 -13.12 -9.05
CA ILE A 74 1.50 -13.62 -9.20
C ILE A 74 2.14 -13.75 -7.83
N ALA A 75 2.46 -14.97 -7.42
CA ALA A 75 3.27 -15.21 -6.23
C ALA A 75 4.76 -15.19 -6.59
N ASP A 76 5.56 -14.41 -5.87
CA ASP A 76 7.00 -14.22 -6.08
C ASP A 76 7.76 -14.34 -4.76
N ARG A 77 8.82 -15.15 -4.76
CA ARG A 77 9.68 -15.49 -3.60
C ARG A 77 11.12 -15.03 -3.80
N SER A 78 11.37 -14.19 -4.80
CA SER A 78 12.72 -13.72 -5.15
C SER A 78 13.29 -12.66 -4.21
N SER A 79 12.44 -12.01 -3.40
CA SER A 79 12.87 -11.00 -2.44
C SER A 79 13.52 -11.66 -1.24
N ILE A 80 14.83 -11.50 -1.10
CA ILE A 80 15.62 -11.98 0.03
C ILE A 80 16.35 -10.80 0.65
N MET A 81 16.12 -10.55 1.95
CA MET A 81 16.81 -9.54 2.73
C MET A 81 17.30 -10.16 4.03
N GLN A 82 18.60 -10.03 4.33
CA GLN A 82 19.22 -10.58 5.54
C GLN A 82 18.86 -12.07 5.74
N ASP A 83 19.02 -12.87 4.68
CA ASP A 83 18.72 -14.32 4.62
C ASP A 83 17.25 -14.70 4.84
N LYS A 84 16.34 -13.73 4.95
CA LYS A 84 14.90 -13.96 5.05
C LYS A 84 14.22 -13.68 3.72
N VAL A 85 13.39 -14.64 3.27
CA VAL A 85 12.51 -14.48 2.11
C VAL A 85 11.30 -13.64 2.51
N TYR A 86 10.96 -12.64 1.69
CA TYR A 86 9.74 -11.84 1.80
C TYR A 86 8.84 -12.17 0.61
N PRO A 87 8.08 -13.28 0.68
CA PRO A 87 7.24 -13.69 -0.43
C PRO A 87 6.14 -12.65 -0.65
N ARG A 88 5.71 -12.47 -1.90
CA ARG A 88 4.67 -11.51 -2.25
C ARG A 88 3.66 -12.08 -3.23
N ILE A 89 2.42 -11.58 -3.16
CA ILE A 89 1.39 -11.75 -4.18
C ILE A 89 1.16 -10.40 -4.82
N ASP A 90 1.37 -10.31 -6.14
CA ASP A 90 1.01 -9.15 -6.94
C ASP A 90 -0.38 -9.32 -7.53
N LEU A 91 -1.22 -8.29 -7.35
CA LEU A 91 -2.55 -8.19 -7.92
C LEU A 91 -2.44 -7.41 -9.23
N ILE A 92 -2.57 -8.12 -10.34
CA ILE A 92 -2.32 -7.59 -11.69
C ILE A 92 -3.65 -7.19 -12.34
N ALA A 93 -3.69 -5.99 -12.92
CA ALA A 93 -4.79 -5.48 -13.73
C ALA A 93 -4.65 -5.87 -15.22
N GLU A 94 -5.68 -5.61 -16.01
CA GLU A 94 -5.74 -5.94 -17.45
C GLU A 94 -4.58 -5.31 -18.26
N ASP A 95 -4.15 -4.11 -17.87
CA ASP A 95 -3.02 -3.39 -18.49
C ASP A 95 -1.65 -3.83 -17.97
N GLU A 96 -1.59 -4.99 -17.29
CA GLU A 96 -0.41 -5.56 -16.63
C GLU A 96 0.15 -4.72 -15.46
N SER A 97 -0.52 -3.63 -15.09
CA SER A 97 -0.14 -2.84 -13.93
C SER A 97 -0.44 -3.58 -12.62
N VAL A 98 0.26 -3.19 -11.54
CA VAL A 98 0.04 -3.74 -10.20
C VAL A 98 -0.95 -2.84 -9.45
N ILE A 99 -2.13 -3.38 -9.13
CA ILE A 99 -3.14 -2.72 -8.31
C ILE A 99 -2.63 -2.55 -6.88
N GLY A 100 -2.01 -3.60 -6.36
CA GLY A 100 -1.39 -3.66 -5.05
C GLY A 100 -0.62 -4.95 -4.87
N SER A 101 0.11 -5.05 -3.76
CA SER A 101 0.84 -6.26 -3.38
C SER A 101 0.55 -6.63 -1.94
N VAL A 102 0.54 -7.94 -1.69
CA VAL A 102 0.60 -8.52 -0.34
C VAL A 102 1.98 -9.08 -0.13
N ILE A 103 2.69 -8.71 0.94
CA ILE A 103 4.04 -9.20 1.24
C ILE A 103 4.03 -9.91 2.59
N GLY A 104 4.45 -11.17 2.65
CA GLY A 104 4.63 -11.92 3.88
C GLY A 104 5.85 -11.46 4.65
N PHE A 105 5.67 -11.10 5.93
CA PHE A 105 6.74 -10.64 6.81
C PHE A 105 7.30 -11.75 7.70
N ASP A 106 6.63 -12.89 7.81
CA ASP A 106 7.06 -14.01 8.65
C ASP A 106 7.88 -15.08 7.90
N GLY A 107 8.17 -14.85 6.63
CA GLY A 107 8.97 -15.75 5.80
C GLY A 107 8.13 -16.56 4.81
N ALA A 108 8.78 -17.48 4.09
CA ALA A 108 8.14 -18.29 3.05
C ALA A 108 7.19 -19.35 3.62
N GLU A 109 7.48 -19.93 4.79
CA GLU A 109 6.73 -21.08 5.32
C GLU A 109 5.22 -20.83 5.53
N PRO A 110 4.77 -19.83 6.31
CA PRO A 110 3.32 -19.58 6.47
C PRO A 110 2.64 -19.18 5.16
N PHE A 111 3.37 -18.48 4.29
CA PHE A 111 2.89 -18.07 2.97
C PHE A 111 2.66 -19.28 2.05
N ASP A 112 3.61 -20.19 1.97
CA ASP A 112 3.54 -21.39 1.14
C ASP A 112 2.50 -22.37 1.69
N GLN A 113 2.41 -22.50 3.01
CA GLN A 113 1.40 -23.32 3.65
C GLN A 113 -0.03 -22.83 3.34
N ALA A 114 -0.24 -21.51 3.33
CA ALA A 114 -1.52 -20.91 2.97
C ALA A 114 -1.90 -21.14 1.50
N LEU A 115 -0.90 -21.25 0.61
CA LEU A 115 -1.12 -21.41 -0.83
C LEU A 115 -1.04 -22.86 -1.35
N LYS A 116 -0.69 -23.83 -0.49
CA LYS A 116 -0.30 -25.20 -0.89
C LYS A 116 -1.34 -25.97 -1.71
N GLU A 117 -2.63 -25.66 -1.56
CA GLU A 117 -3.73 -26.36 -2.23
C GLU A 117 -4.06 -25.75 -3.62
N PHE A 118 -3.50 -24.59 -3.96
CA PHE A 118 -3.82 -23.92 -5.21
C PHE A 118 -2.91 -24.34 -6.35
N ALA A 119 -3.52 -24.65 -7.48
CA ALA A 119 -2.79 -24.88 -8.72
C ALA A 119 -2.08 -23.59 -9.19
N PHE A 120 -0.92 -23.77 -9.82
CA PHE A 120 -0.13 -22.67 -10.35
C PHE A 120 0.53 -23.05 -11.68
N SER A 121 0.88 -22.04 -12.47
CA SER A 121 1.78 -22.18 -13.61
C SER A 121 3.08 -21.43 -13.34
N GLN A 122 4.23 -22.07 -13.61
CA GLN A 122 5.54 -21.44 -13.42
C GLN A 122 5.73 -20.27 -14.38
N LEU A 123 6.32 -19.19 -13.87
CA LEU A 123 6.73 -18.02 -14.65
C LEU A 123 8.26 -17.92 -14.68
N PRO A 124 8.83 -17.27 -15.71
CA PRO A 124 10.25 -16.93 -15.67
C PRO A 124 10.54 -15.99 -14.49
N PRO A 125 11.76 -16.04 -13.92
CA PRO A 125 12.22 -15.07 -12.94
C PRO A 125 12.06 -13.64 -13.47
N LYS A 126 11.79 -12.69 -12.57
CA LYS A 126 11.67 -11.29 -12.93
C LYS A 126 13.06 -10.68 -13.14
N ASP A 127 13.23 -9.89 -14.18
CA ASP A 127 14.45 -9.10 -14.38
C ASP A 127 14.60 -8.08 -13.24
N LYS A 128 15.81 -7.99 -12.67
CA LYS A 128 16.14 -7.00 -11.65
C LYS A 128 16.26 -5.63 -12.31
N ASN A 129 15.15 -4.90 -12.43
CA ASN A 129 15.19 -3.49 -12.81
C ASN A 129 15.87 -2.67 -11.72
N ARG A 130 17.10 -2.19 -12.00
CA ARG A 130 17.82 -1.20 -11.19
C ARG A 130 17.36 0.19 -11.64
N GLY A 131 16.31 0.71 -11.02
CA GLY A 131 15.98 2.13 -11.14
C GLY A 131 16.89 2.94 -10.25
N ASN A 132 17.91 3.59 -10.81
CA ASN A 132 18.62 4.68 -10.14
C ASN A 132 17.82 5.96 -10.39
N SER A 133 17.06 6.41 -9.41
CA SER A 133 16.64 7.82 -9.37
C SER A 133 17.56 8.56 -8.42
N GLU A 134 18.20 9.63 -8.90
CA GLU A 134 18.93 10.56 -8.04
C GLU A 134 17.97 11.13 -6.99
N ALA A 135 18.42 11.13 -5.74
CA ALA A 135 17.64 11.69 -4.64
C ALA A 135 17.64 13.22 -4.75
N VAL A 136 16.45 13.80 -4.87
CA VAL A 136 16.27 15.25 -4.81
C VAL A 136 16.20 15.65 -3.33
N GLU A 137 16.94 16.68 -2.94
CA GLU A 137 16.77 17.27 -1.60
C GLU A 137 15.39 17.92 -1.48
N ILE A 138 14.73 17.70 -0.35
CA ILE A 138 13.39 18.22 -0.10
C ILE A 138 13.53 19.55 0.63
N GLY A 139 13.13 20.63 -0.02
CA GLY A 139 13.02 21.96 0.61
C GLY A 139 11.83 22.03 1.56
N ASP A 140 11.88 22.98 2.50
CA ASP A 140 10.80 23.24 3.46
C ASP A 140 9.49 23.71 2.78
N ASP A 141 9.58 24.17 1.53
CA ASP A 141 8.48 24.64 0.69
C ASP A 141 7.88 23.55 -0.22
N GLU A 142 8.33 22.30 -0.13
CA GLU A 142 7.77 21.17 -0.87
C GLU A 142 6.25 21.07 -0.65
N PRO A 143 5.41 21.21 -1.71
CA PRO A 143 3.97 21.24 -1.56
C PRO A 143 3.40 19.97 -0.91
N GLY A 144 4.04 18.82 -1.14
CA GLY A 144 3.69 17.56 -0.50
C GLY A 144 3.77 17.58 1.03
N LEU A 145 4.55 18.48 1.65
CA LEU A 145 4.70 18.54 3.12
C LEU A 145 3.51 19.18 3.84
N LYS A 146 2.81 20.11 3.18
CA LYS A 146 1.94 21.10 3.83
C LYS A 146 0.94 20.50 4.85
N PRO A 147 0.06 19.55 4.50
CA PRO A 147 -0.92 19.03 5.46
C PRO A 147 -0.28 18.15 6.54
N PHE A 148 0.82 17.45 6.24
CA PHE A 148 1.49 16.58 7.20
C PHE A 148 2.20 17.37 8.29
N VAL A 149 2.92 18.43 7.91
CA VAL A 149 3.61 19.31 8.86
C VAL A 149 2.60 20.04 9.77
N ALA A 150 1.48 20.50 9.22
CA ALA A 150 0.41 21.12 10.00
C ALA A 150 -0.17 20.14 11.04
N ALA A 151 -0.54 18.93 10.61
CA ALA A 151 -1.05 17.89 11.50
C ALA A 151 -0.02 17.46 12.57
N GLN A 152 1.27 17.37 12.20
CA GLN A 152 2.34 17.01 13.13
C GLN A 152 2.50 18.07 14.23
N ARG A 153 2.48 19.36 13.87
CA ARG A 153 2.60 20.47 14.82
C ARG A 153 1.53 20.39 15.90
N ASN A 154 0.33 19.95 15.53
CA ASN A 154 -0.82 19.83 16.41
C ASN A 154 -0.94 18.46 17.10
N LYS A 155 -0.04 17.50 16.80
CA LYS A 155 -0.16 16.09 17.22
C LYS A 155 -1.57 15.55 16.95
N ALA A 156 -2.11 15.90 15.79
CA ALA A 156 -3.50 15.66 15.48
C ALA A 156 -3.78 14.19 15.23
N GLN A 157 -5.00 13.76 15.58
CA GLN A 157 -5.56 12.53 15.05
C GLN A 157 -5.93 12.77 13.59
N VAL A 158 -5.33 11.97 12.70
CA VAL A 158 -5.56 12.06 11.26
C VAL A 158 -5.97 10.73 10.69
N ARG A 159 -6.58 10.77 9.51
CA ARG A 159 -6.72 9.66 8.58
C ARG A 159 -5.88 9.96 7.34
N ILE A 160 -5.02 9.02 6.96
CA ILE A 160 -4.28 9.05 5.70
C ILE A 160 -4.77 7.88 4.87
N ALA A 161 -5.15 8.13 3.62
CA ALA A 161 -5.71 7.11 2.75
C ALA A 161 -5.14 7.18 1.34
N LEU A 162 -5.13 6.02 0.69
CA LEU A 162 -5.02 5.89 -0.75
C LEU A 162 -6.40 5.45 -1.26
N ASP A 163 -7.09 6.35 -1.97
CA ASP A 163 -8.41 6.12 -2.56
C ASP A 163 -8.30 6.05 -4.08
N LEU A 164 -8.18 4.84 -4.61
CA LEU A 164 -8.10 4.54 -6.03
C LEU A 164 -9.37 3.82 -6.49
N PRO A 165 -9.71 3.87 -7.79
CA PRO A 165 -10.90 3.21 -8.33
C PRO A 165 -11.02 1.72 -7.97
N ALA A 166 -9.91 0.99 -7.97
CA ALA A 166 -9.87 -0.46 -7.71
C ALA A 166 -9.23 -0.84 -6.36
N PHE A 167 -8.72 0.13 -5.60
CA PHE A 167 -7.98 -0.12 -4.36
C PHE A 167 -8.21 1.01 -3.37
N LYS A 168 -8.65 0.68 -2.15
CA LYS A 168 -8.78 1.65 -1.07
C LYS A 168 -8.09 1.12 0.17
N GLN A 169 -7.28 1.96 0.80
CA GLN A 169 -6.60 1.62 2.05
C GLN A 169 -6.44 2.87 2.91
N GLU A 170 -6.54 2.70 4.22
CA GLU A 170 -6.39 3.80 5.16
C GLU A 170 -5.59 3.41 6.41
N TRP A 171 -5.01 4.43 7.00
CA TRP A 171 -4.48 4.44 8.35
C TRP A 171 -5.10 5.61 9.11
N SER A 172 -5.41 5.40 10.39
CA SER A 172 -5.82 6.47 11.30
C SER A 172 -4.99 6.44 12.58
N GLY A 173 -4.63 7.62 13.08
CA GLY A 173 -3.91 7.75 14.34
C GLY A 173 -3.28 9.12 14.55
N GLU A 174 -2.54 9.27 15.63
CA GLU A 174 -1.78 10.48 15.91
C GLU A 174 -0.65 10.65 14.89
N MET A 175 -0.63 11.81 14.22
CA MET A 175 0.41 12.15 13.22
C MET A 175 1.81 11.99 13.84
N PRO A 176 2.65 11.06 13.34
CA PRO A 176 4.01 10.92 13.82
C PRO A 176 4.90 12.04 13.25
N GLU A 177 6.18 11.97 13.57
CA GLU A 177 7.18 12.80 12.91
C GLU A 177 7.25 12.52 11.41
N VAL A 178 7.13 13.58 10.62
CA VAL A 178 7.31 13.64 9.18
C VAL A 178 8.80 13.78 8.90
N ARG A 179 9.37 12.81 8.18
CA ARG A 179 10.81 12.71 7.94
C ARG A 179 11.13 12.79 6.45
N PRO A 180 11.55 13.96 5.94
CA PRO A 180 12.14 14.06 4.61
C PRO A 180 13.44 13.25 4.55
N SER A 181 13.57 12.32 3.61
CA SER A 181 14.79 11.54 3.42
C SER A 181 14.86 10.98 2.00
N ARG A 182 16.03 11.11 1.36
CA ARG A 182 16.35 10.52 0.05
C ARG A 182 15.31 10.81 -1.05
N GLY A 183 14.75 12.03 -1.06
CA GLY A 183 13.72 12.43 -2.03
C GLY A 183 12.31 11.95 -1.71
N PHE A 184 12.06 11.43 -0.50
CA PHE A 184 10.73 11.08 -0.02
C PHE A 184 10.36 11.83 1.27
N ILE A 185 9.11 12.26 1.35
CA ILE A 185 8.43 12.61 2.59
C ILE A 185 7.94 11.30 3.22
N ASN A 186 8.40 11.00 4.43
CA ASN A 186 8.09 9.74 5.11
C ASN A 186 7.23 9.99 6.35
N VAL A 187 6.17 9.20 6.50
CA VAL A 187 5.34 9.13 7.71
C VAL A 187 5.33 7.65 8.13
N MET A 188 5.88 7.35 9.32
CA MET A 188 6.12 5.97 9.73
C MET A 188 5.63 5.66 11.14
N LYS A 189 4.93 4.55 11.27
CA LYS A 189 4.53 3.86 12.48
C LYS A 189 4.81 2.35 12.32
N PRO A 190 4.83 1.56 13.40
CA PRO A 190 5.07 0.11 13.31
C PRO A 190 4.12 -0.65 12.37
N ASP A 191 2.91 -0.13 12.16
CA ASP A 191 1.84 -0.70 11.33
C ASP A 191 1.59 0.07 10.04
N PHE A 192 2.22 1.23 9.82
CA PHE A 192 1.93 2.12 8.69
C PHE A 192 3.18 2.80 8.17
N HIS A 193 3.40 2.71 6.86
CA HIS A 193 4.35 3.57 6.17
C HIS A 193 3.68 4.32 5.02
N LEU A 194 3.96 5.61 4.94
CA LEU A 194 3.80 6.41 3.73
C LEU A 194 5.17 6.84 3.24
N HIS A 195 5.43 6.57 1.97
CA HIS A 195 6.54 7.17 1.23
C HIS A 195 5.94 8.04 0.13
N LEU A 196 6.07 9.36 0.24
CA LEU A 196 5.62 10.29 -0.79
C LEU A 196 6.83 10.90 -1.50
N LYS A 197 7.00 10.60 -2.78
CA LYS A 197 8.10 11.14 -3.58
C LYS A 197 7.93 12.64 -3.77
N ALA A 198 8.99 13.40 -3.50
CA ALA A 198 9.02 14.84 -3.70
C ALA A 198 8.69 15.23 -5.15
N GLY A 199 8.07 16.41 -5.31
CA GLY A 199 7.64 16.93 -6.62
C GLY A 199 6.50 16.18 -7.31
N HIS A 200 5.90 15.15 -6.69
CA HIS A 200 4.73 14.46 -7.26
C HIS A 200 3.40 15.08 -6.81
N VAL A 201 3.40 15.82 -5.70
CA VAL A 201 2.27 16.65 -5.28
C VAL A 201 2.61 18.08 -5.62
N ALA A 202 1.86 18.68 -6.55
CA ALA A 202 2.02 20.08 -6.91
C ALA A 202 1.15 20.99 -6.05
N SER A 203 -0.02 20.50 -5.62
CA SER A 203 -0.94 21.25 -4.75
C SER A 203 -1.93 20.30 -4.06
N TRP A 204 -2.78 20.86 -3.20
CA TRP A 204 -3.85 20.13 -2.53
C TRP A 204 -5.19 20.80 -2.82
N ARG A 205 -6.19 20.00 -3.19
CA ARG A 205 -7.59 20.45 -3.21
C ARG A 205 -8.17 20.27 -1.82
N GLU A 206 -8.59 21.36 -1.21
CA GLU A 206 -9.21 21.37 0.12
C GLU A 206 -10.73 21.18 -0.01
N ALA A 207 -11.33 20.40 0.89
CA ALA A 207 -12.78 20.23 0.98
C ALA A 207 -13.22 20.09 2.44
N GLU A 208 -14.35 20.71 2.78
CA GLU A 208 -15.03 20.51 4.07
C GLU A 208 -16.18 19.51 3.88
N GLU A 209 -16.12 18.39 4.58
CA GLU A 209 -17.12 17.33 4.55
C GLU A 209 -17.63 17.05 5.98
N GLY A 210 -18.71 17.72 6.35
CA GLY A 210 -19.20 17.71 7.73
C GLY A 210 -18.19 18.38 8.67
N ASN A 211 -17.69 17.64 9.65
CA ASN A 211 -16.65 18.13 10.59
C ASN A 211 -15.23 17.80 10.11
N GLU A 212 -15.07 17.05 9.03
CA GLU A 212 -13.76 16.71 8.50
C GLU A 212 -13.31 17.76 7.48
N HIS A 213 -12.07 18.20 7.63
CA HIS A 213 -11.34 18.90 6.60
C HIS A 213 -10.46 17.89 5.86
N ARG A 214 -10.58 17.86 4.52
CA ARG A 214 -9.93 16.88 3.65
C ARG A 214 -9.02 17.58 2.65
N PHE A 215 -7.85 17.01 2.44
CA PHE A 215 -6.89 17.43 1.43
C PHE A 215 -6.70 16.29 0.44
N TYR A 216 -7.05 16.56 -0.82
CA TYR A 216 -6.82 15.65 -1.95
C TYR A 216 -5.53 16.10 -2.67
N ALA A 217 -4.54 15.21 -2.74
CA ALA A 217 -3.28 15.52 -3.41
C ALA A 217 -3.47 15.65 -4.92
N LEU A 218 -2.99 16.75 -5.49
CA LEU A 218 -3.02 17.02 -6.93
C LEU A 218 -1.62 16.97 -7.52
N ASP A 219 -1.49 16.34 -8.69
CA ASP A 219 -0.26 16.37 -9.48
C ASP A 219 -0.07 17.70 -10.23
N ALA A 220 1.02 17.80 -11.00
CA ALA A 220 1.35 19.00 -11.79
C ALA A 220 0.32 19.35 -12.89
N SER A 221 -0.54 18.41 -13.26
CA SER A 221 -1.64 18.62 -14.21
C SER A 221 -2.96 18.97 -13.52
N GLY A 222 -2.99 19.01 -12.18
CA GLY A 222 -4.18 19.25 -11.38
C GLY A 222 -5.08 18.03 -11.22
N GLN A 223 -4.59 16.82 -11.56
CA GLN A 223 -5.32 15.57 -11.38
C GLN A 223 -5.07 14.99 -9.99
N GLU A 224 -6.09 14.35 -9.41
CA GLU A 224 -5.96 13.68 -8.13
C GLU A 224 -5.07 12.45 -8.22
N THR A 225 -4.12 12.34 -7.29
CA THR A 225 -3.22 11.17 -7.21
C THR A 225 -3.86 9.99 -6.51
N GLY A 226 -5.00 10.20 -5.84
CA GLY A 226 -5.64 9.26 -4.91
C GLY A 226 -5.11 9.32 -3.47
N LEU A 227 -4.03 10.07 -3.20
CA LEU A 227 -3.59 10.32 -1.81
C LEU A 227 -4.51 11.35 -1.15
N VAL A 228 -5.05 11.00 0.01
CA VAL A 228 -5.94 11.85 0.80
C VAL A 228 -5.46 11.89 2.24
N ILE A 229 -5.47 13.07 2.85
CA ILE A 229 -5.35 13.24 4.30
C ILE A 229 -6.56 14.01 4.83
N SER A 230 -7.14 13.52 5.92
CA SER A 230 -8.32 14.12 6.53
C SER A 230 -8.23 14.12 8.06
N ALA A 231 -8.80 15.14 8.68
CA ALA A 231 -8.95 15.28 10.13
C ALA A 231 -9.95 16.39 10.44
N ASN A 232 -10.23 16.66 11.71
CA ASN A 232 -10.96 17.87 12.09
C ASN A 232 -10.17 19.13 11.66
N LYS A 233 -10.86 20.25 11.43
CA LYS A 233 -10.27 21.48 10.91
C LYS A 233 -9.09 21.98 11.75
N GLU A 234 -9.17 21.87 13.07
CA GLU A 234 -8.13 22.29 14.03
C GLU A 234 -6.83 21.50 13.86
N ALA A 235 -6.87 20.32 13.24
CA ALA A 235 -5.67 19.53 12.96
C ALA A 235 -4.69 20.26 12.03
N PHE A 236 -5.20 21.12 11.15
CA PHE A 236 -4.41 21.75 10.08
C PHE A 236 -4.16 23.25 10.27
N GLN A 237 -4.63 23.82 11.40
CA GLN A 237 -4.51 25.25 11.71
C GLN A 237 -3.28 25.60 12.53
#